data_AF-A0A7X3MES3-F1
#
_entry.id   AF-A0A7X3MES3-F1
#
_cell.length_a   1.000
_cell.length_b   1.000
_cell.length_c   1.000
_cell.angle_alpha   90.00
_cell.angle_beta   90.00
_cell.angle_gamma   90.00
#
_symmetry.space_group_name_H-M   'P 1'
#
loop_
_entity.id
_entity.type
_entity.pdbx_description
1 polymer ?
#
loop_
_entity_poly.entity_id
_entity_poly.type
_entity_poly.pdbx_seq_one_letter_code
_entity_poly.pdbx_strand_id
1 'polypeptide(L)'
;MTMICSGMTVYADELDTMESQSSELKSELESINGELLKIGGQIAEIEVDIDEVNAEIEKNQEQLAIARKSEERQYEDMKLRIKYIYENEGESWLGLIFSAQSLADLINKVDFVQTLNEYDRNMVRELQTLRENIEIEEDRLSEQQKLYAEMEEELSAKKKELSAKAEETSTDLNVLSDKIQKLKEEKAAEAARAAAKAAQEAKVAKAAQEAQAKKDAADKAPSSAGGSGGGSSSKPSGSQSSGSQSSGGGYVYPSGSGKLNPTVGVVYFNGHRETYYSQRVLPGYGLNIPGRHVASDGTIRDANGNLCLASSDHPKGTVVQTSLGTGVVYDSGCASGTIDIYTDW
;
A
#
# COMPACT_ATOMS: atom_id res chain seq x y z
N MET A 1 -22.81 -43.21 84.55
CA MET A 1 -21.74 -42.77 83.62
C MET A 1 -22.20 -43.15 82.22
N THR A 2 -22.09 -42.22 81.29
CA THR A 2 -22.10 -42.44 79.83
C THR A 2 -23.45 -42.71 79.15
N MET A 3 -24.02 -41.65 78.57
CA MET A 3 -24.47 -41.62 77.17
C MET A 3 -24.58 -40.14 76.75
N ILE A 4 -23.55 -39.63 76.07
CA ILE A 4 -23.62 -38.40 75.29
C ILE A 4 -23.58 -38.86 73.84
N CYS A 5 -24.73 -38.74 73.17
CA CYS A 5 -24.94 -39.20 71.81
C CYS A 5 -24.19 -38.35 70.78
N SER A 6 -23.44 -39.08 69.94
CA SER A 6 -22.89 -38.83 68.59
C SER A 6 -23.72 -38.02 67.58
N GLY A 7 -24.22 -36.83 67.91
CA GLY A 7 -25.08 -36.04 67.00
C GLY A 7 -24.40 -34.91 66.22
N MET A 8 -23.18 -34.49 66.55
CA MET A 8 -22.59 -33.23 66.03
C MET A 8 -21.39 -33.38 65.08
N THR A 9 -20.88 -34.59 64.83
CA THR A 9 -19.72 -34.78 63.95
C THR A 9 -20.09 -34.91 62.46
N VAL A 10 -21.30 -35.40 62.15
CA VAL A 10 -21.73 -35.63 60.75
C VAL A 10 -22.02 -34.33 60.00
N TYR A 11 -22.51 -33.29 60.70
CA TYR A 11 -22.81 -31.99 60.09
C TYR A 11 -21.56 -31.13 59.80
N ALA A 12 -20.44 -31.37 60.49
CA ALA A 12 -19.19 -30.66 60.22
C ALA A 12 -18.48 -31.24 58.98
N ASP A 13 -18.47 -32.57 58.83
CA ASP A 13 -17.95 -33.23 57.62
C ASP A 13 -18.74 -32.86 56.36
N GLU A 14 -20.07 -32.71 56.44
CA GLU A 14 -20.92 -32.24 55.32
C GLU A 14 -20.69 -30.75 54.97
N LEU A 15 -20.38 -29.92 55.95
CA LEU A 15 -20.08 -28.49 55.74
C LEU A 15 -18.70 -28.29 55.13
N ASP A 16 -17.67 -28.98 55.62
CA ASP A 16 -16.32 -28.93 55.07
C ASP A 16 -16.26 -29.51 53.64
N THR A 17 -17.05 -30.56 53.36
CA THR A 17 -17.17 -31.09 51.98
C THR A 17 -17.94 -30.15 51.06
N MET A 18 -19.00 -29.49 51.52
CA MET A 18 -19.70 -28.46 50.73
C MET A 18 -18.83 -27.22 50.49
N GLU A 19 -18.03 -26.79 51.46
CA GLU A 19 -17.14 -25.63 51.32
C GLU A 19 -15.95 -25.94 50.40
N SER A 20 -15.39 -27.16 50.48
CA SER A 20 -14.41 -27.67 49.52
C SER A 20 -14.99 -27.75 48.10
N GLN A 21 -16.19 -28.30 47.94
CA GLN A 21 -16.88 -28.36 46.64
C GLN A 21 -17.20 -26.97 46.10
N SER A 22 -17.57 -26.01 46.95
CA SER A 22 -17.82 -24.63 46.55
C SER A 22 -16.55 -23.90 46.11
N SER A 23 -15.43 -24.12 46.81
CA SER A 23 -14.13 -23.57 46.41
C SER A 23 -13.62 -24.19 45.09
N GLU A 24 -13.81 -25.50 44.91
CA GLU A 24 -13.43 -26.22 43.70
C GLU A 24 -14.27 -25.77 42.50
N LEU A 25 -15.59 -25.65 42.68
CA LEU A 25 -16.50 -25.07 41.68
C LEU A 25 -16.16 -23.62 41.33
N LYS A 26 -15.72 -22.82 42.31
CA LYS A 26 -15.31 -21.42 42.07
C LYS A 26 -14.02 -21.35 41.25
N SER A 27 -13.04 -22.19 41.58
CA SER A 27 -11.79 -22.29 40.82
C SER A 27 -12.05 -22.81 39.40
N GLU A 28 -12.95 -23.77 39.25
CA GLU A 28 -13.37 -24.31 37.96
C GLU A 28 -14.10 -23.25 37.13
N LEU A 29 -14.98 -22.45 37.74
CA LEU A 29 -15.69 -21.34 37.10
C LEU A 29 -14.76 -20.19 36.68
N GLU A 30 -13.76 -19.85 37.50
CA GLU A 30 -12.72 -18.88 37.11
C GLU A 30 -11.85 -19.39 35.95
N SER A 31 -11.47 -20.68 35.97
CA SER A 31 -10.72 -21.32 34.88
C SER A 31 -11.53 -21.34 33.58
N ILE A 32 -12.80 -21.76 33.65
CA ILE A 32 -13.76 -21.77 32.54
C ILE A 32 -13.91 -20.38 31.93
N ASN A 33 -14.11 -19.35 32.76
CA ASN A 33 -14.26 -17.98 32.30
C ASN A 33 -12.97 -17.49 31.63
N GLY A 34 -11.79 -17.94 32.11
CA GLY A 34 -10.50 -17.70 31.45
C GLY A 34 -10.38 -18.37 30.08
N GLU A 35 -10.83 -19.61 29.95
CA GLU A 35 -10.81 -20.34 28.67
C GLU A 35 -11.78 -19.76 27.64
N LEU A 36 -12.99 -19.38 28.05
CA LEU A 36 -13.97 -18.71 27.18
C LEU A 36 -13.44 -17.35 26.71
N LEU A 37 -12.79 -16.58 27.59
CA LEU A 37 -12.12 -15.33 27.21
C LEU A 37 -10.95 -15.57 26.25
N LYS A 38 -10.19 -16.65 26.43
CA LYS A 38 -9.09 -17.02 25.54
C LYS A 38 -9.61 -17.36 24.14
N ILE A 39 -10.63 -18.22 24.04
CA ILE A 39 -11.25 -18.56 22.74
C ILE A 39 -11.84 -17.31 22.11
N GLY A 40 -12.52 -16.46 22.88
CA GLY A 40 -13.05 -15.19 22.41
C GLY A 40 -11.97 -14.24 21.88
N GLY A 41 -10.81 -14.18 22.55
CA GLY A 41 -9.65 -13.41 22.08
C GLY A 41 -9.04 -13.95 20.78
N GLN A 42 -9.03 -15.28 20.60
CA GLN A 42 -8.60 -15.92 19.35
C GLN A 42 -9.58 -15.63 18.20
N ILE A 43 -10.89 -15.71 18.46
CA ILE A 43 -11.92 -15.33 17.49
C ILE A 43 -11.73 -13.88 17.04
N ALA A 44 -11.56 -12.96 18.00
CA ALA A 44 -11.33 -11.56 17.68
C ALA A 44 -10.04 -11.31 16.88
N GLU A 45 -8.99 -12.12 17.08
CA GLU A 45 -7.76 -12.07 16.27
C GLU A 45 -8.04 -12.49 14.83
N ILE A 46 -8.59 -13.69 14.66
CA ILE A 46 -8.86 -14.27 13.34
C ILE A 46 -9.81 -13.36 12.55
N GLU A 47 -10.80 -12.74 13.20
CA GLU A 47 -11.71 -11.80 12.54
C GLU A 47 -11.03 -10.51 12.09
N VAL A 48 -10.00 -10.02 12.79
CA VAL A 48 -9.21 -8.86 12.35
C VAL A 48 -8.32 -9.26 11.18
N ASP A 49 -7.65 -10.41 11.28
CA ASP A 49 -6.76 -10.90 10.23
C ASP A 49 -7.55 -11.21 8.94
N ILE A 50 -8.76 -11.77 9.04
CA ILE A 50 -9.68 -11.98 7.91
C ILE A 50 -10.03 -10.65 7.24
N ASP A 51 -10.37 -9.62 8.01
CA ASP A 51 -10.70 -8.29 7.47
C ASP A 51 -9.50 -7.68 6.72
N GLU A 52 -8.28 -7.86 7.24
CA GLU A 52 -7.03 -7.40 6.61
C GLU A 52 -6.73 -8.17 5.32
N VAL A 53 -6.73 -9.51 5.37
CA VAL A 53 -6.48 -10.36 4.20
C VAL A 53 -7.53 -10.13 3.12
N ASN A 54 -8.81 -9.95 3.47
CA ASN A 54 -9.85 -9.64 2.49
C ASN A 54 -9.60 -8.29 1.79
N ALA A 55 -9.20 -7.25 2.55
CA ALA A 55 -8.87 -5.96 1.97
C ALA A 55 -7.65 -6.05 1.03
N GLU A 56 -6.64 -6.86 1.36
CA GLU A 56 -5.51 -7.14 0.47
C GLU A 56 -5.92 -7.90 -0.80
N ILE A 57 -6.81 -8.88 -0.68
CA ILE A 57 -7.36 -9.64 -1.82
C ILE A 57 -8.09 -8.69 -2.77
N GLU A 58 -8.98 -7.84 -2.27
CA GLU A 58 -9.73 -6.86 -3.08
C GLU A 58 -8.77 -5.89 -3.80
N LYS A 59 -7.77 -5.38 -3.09
CA LYS A 59 -6.73 -4.52 -3.66
C LYS A 59 -5.95 -5.23 -4.77
N ASN A 60 -5.49 -6.46 -4.52
CA ASN A 60 -4.69 -7.20 -5.50
C ASN A 60 -5.51 -7.59 -6.74
N GLN A 61 -6.79 -7.92 -6.57
CA GLN A 61 -7.71 -8.14 -7.70
C GLN A 61 -7.87 -6.90 -8.57
N GLU A 62 -8.03 -5.72 -7.97
CA GLU A 62 -8.13 -4.47 -8.73
C GLU A 62 -6.81 -4.17 -9.47
N GLN A 63 -5.67 -4.35 -8.80
CA GLN A 63 -4.36 -4.16 -9.42
C GLN A 63 -4.10 -5.12 -10.58
N LEU A 64 -4.49 -6.39 -10.44
CA LEU A 64 -4.41 -7.38 -11.52
C LEU A 64 -5.33 -7.03 -12.69
N ALA A 65 -6.54 -6.54 -12.44
CA ALA A 65 -7.45 -6.11 -13.50
C ALA A 65 -6.87 -4.94 -14.29
N ILE A 66 -6.26 -3.96 -13.61
CA ILE A 66 -5.54 -2.86 -14.24
C ILE A 66 -4.35 -3.40 -15.06
N ALA A 67 -3.57 -4.33 -14.48
CA ALA A 67 -2.41 -4.90 -15.14
C ALA A 67 -2.76 -5.63 -16.44
N ARG A 68 -3.77 -6.49 -16.41
CA ARG A 68 -4.26 -7.23 -17.59
C ARG A 68 -4.80 -6.30 -18.68
N LYS A 69 -5.55 -5.26 -18.31
CA LYS A 69 -6.03 -4.25 -19.28
C LYS A 69 -4.86 -3.52 -19.96
N SER A 70 -3.82 -3.25 -19.20
CA SER A 70 -2.65 -2.56 -19.71
C SER A 70 -1.76 -3.47 -20.57
N GLU A 71 -1.65 -4.75 -20.22
CA GLU A 71 -1.05 -5.78 -21.06
C GLU A 71 -1.76 -5.91 -22.42
N GLU A 72 -3.09 -5.99 -22.42
CA GLU A 72 -3.91 -6.06 -23.63
C GLU A 72 -3.65 -4.85 -24.54
N ARG A 73 -3.60 -3.66 -23.97
CA ARG A 73 -3.33 -2.44 -24.73
C ARG A 73 -1.93 -2.43 -25.31
N GLN A 74 -0.91 -2.75 -24.52
CA GLN A 74 0.47 -2.81 -25.00
C GLN A 74 0.62 -3.84 -26.13
N TYR A 75 -0.08 -4.98 -26.03
CA TYR A 75 -0.12 -5.99 -27.08
C TYR A 75 -0.78 -5.49 -28.36
N GLU A 76 -1.92 -4.78 -28.29
CA GLU A 76 -2.58 -4.20 -29.46
C GLU A 76 -1.76 -3.06 -30.11
N ASP A 77 -1.14 -2.19 -29.32
CA ASP A 77 -0.27 -1.13 -29.82
C ASP A 77 0.94 -1.72 -30.56
N MET A 78 1.53 -2.79 -30.00
CA MET A 78 2.64 -3.51 -30.64
C MET A 78 2.18 -4.19 -31.93
N LYS A 79 0.98 -4.80 -31.97
CA LYS A 79 0.41 -5.36 -33.21
C LYS A 79 0.21 -4.30 -34.27
N LEU A 80 -0.34 -3.13 -33.91
CA LEU A 80 -0.53 -2.03 -34.84
C LEU A 80 0.80 -1.52 -35.39
N ARG A 81 1.82 -1.40 -34.53
CA ARG A 81 3.18 -1.03 -34.92
C ARG A 81 3.80 -2.03 -35.89
N ILE A 82 3.73 -3.32 -35.58
CA ILE A 82 4.23 -4.39 -36.46
C ILE A 82 3.49 -4.38 -37.80
N LYS A 83 2.16 -4.23 -37.78
CA LYS A 83 1.35 -4.11 -38.99
C LYS A 83 1.77 -2.91 -39.84
N TYR A 84 1.98 -1.74 -39.22
CA TYR A 84 2.45 -0.55 -39.93
C TYR A 84 3.84 -0.77 -40.55
N ILE A 85 4.75 -1.43 -39.84
CA ILE A 85 6.08 -1.75 -40.37
C ILE A 85 5.95 -2.67 -41.59
N TYR A 86 5.11 -3.70 -41.52
CA TYR A 86 4.89 -4.66 -42.60
C TYR A 86 4.18 -4.05 -43.83
N GLU A 87 3.13 -3.27 -43.61
CA GLU A 87 2.34 -2.67 -44.70
C GLU A 87 3.09 -1.55 -45.43
N ASN A 88 4.03 -0.88 -44.75
CA ASN A 88 4.86 0.19 -45.32
C ASN A 88 6.27 -0.29 -45.74
N GLU A 89 6.47 -1.60 -45.94
CA GLU A 89 7.73 -2.22 -46.40
C GLU A 89 8.27 -1.70 -47.76
N GLY A 90 7.51 -0.86 -48.48
CA GLY A 90 7.95 -0.22 -49.73
C GLY A 90 9.11 0.78 -49.56
N GLU A 91 9.30 1.35 -48.38
CA GLU A 91 10.48 2.15 -48.03
C GLU A 91 11.24 1.44 -46.89
N SER A 92 12.08 0.45 -47.24
CA SER A 92 12.96 -0.21 -46.26
C SER A 92 13.66 0.84 -45.38
N TRP A 93 13.83 0.59 -44.07
CA TRP A 93 14.63 1.46 -43.20
C TRP A 93 16.05 1.72 -43.78
N LEU A 94 16.58 0.76 -44.55
CA LEU A 94 17.80 0.92 -45.34
C LEU A 94 17.63 1.93 -46.48
N GLY A 95 16.48 1.92 -47.16
CA GLY A 95 16.08 2.92 -48.14
C GLY A 95 15.92 4.32 -47.54
N LEU A 96 15.36 4.44 -46.32
CA LEU A 96 15.31 5.71 -45.59
C LEU A 96 16.72 6.25 -45.33
N ILE A 97 17.64 5.40 -44.85
CA ILE A 97 19.04 5.79 -44.62
C ILE A 97 19.74 6.17 -45.95
N PHE A 98 19.53 5.41 -47.02
CA PHE A 98 20.11 5.71 -48.35
C PHE A 98 19.48 6.90 -49.06
N SER A 99 18.31 7.37 -48.63
CA SER A 99 17.69 8.62 -49.11
C SER A 99 18.29 9.89 -48.49
N ALA A 100 19.30 9.77 -47.63
CA ALA A 100 19.91 10.92 -46.95
C ALA A 100 20.54 11.92 -47.94
N GLN A 101 20.24 13.22 -47.77
CA GLN A 101 20.71 14.28 -48.67
C GLN A 101 22.06 14.89 -48.24
N SER A 102 22.52 14.60 -47.02
CA SER A 102 23.80 15.08 -46.48
C SER A 102 24.35 14.13 -45.42
N LEU A 103 25.62 14.29 -45.03
CA LEU A 103 26.22 13.49 -43.94
C LEU A 103 25.55 13.75 -42.59
N ALA A 104 25.09 14.97 -42.32
CA ALA A 104 24.34 15.30 -41.11
C ALA A 104 22.94 14.65 -41.13
N ASP A 105 22.26 14.66 -42.28
CA ASP A 105 20.97 13.98 -42.47
C ASP A 105 21.12 12.45 -42.35
N LEU A 106 22.22 11.88 -42.85
CA LEU A 106 22.56 10.46 -42.68
C LEU A 106 22.71 10.10 -41.20
N ILE A 107 23.47 10.88 -40.43
CA ILE A 107 23.69 10.62 -38.99
C ILE A 107 22.36 10.68 -38.24
N ASN A 108 21.53 11.70 -38.49
CA ASN A 108 20.22 11.84 -37.85
C ASN A 108 19.27 10.69 -38.20
N LYS A 109 19.25 10.24 -39.46
CA LYS A 109 18.42 9.10 -39.90
C LYS A 109 18.90 7.79 -39.30
N VAL A 110 20.21 7.56 -39.18
CA VAL A 110 20.77 6.38 -38.51
C VAL A 110 20.41 6.38 -37.02
N ASP A 111 20.60 7.51 -36.33
CA ASP A 111 20.25 7.68 -34.92
C ASP A 111 18.75 7.45 -34.67
N PHE A 112 17.89 7.98 -35.54
CA PHE A 112 16.44 7.76 -35.50
C PHE A 112 16.06 6.28 -35.66
N VAL A 113 16.66 5.58 -36.62
CA VAL A 113 16.42 4.14 -36.84
C VAL A 113 16.90 3.30 -35.67
N GLN A 114 18.05 3.63 -35.09
CA GLN A 114 18.57 2.95 -33.90
C GLN A 114 17.65 3.16 -32.69
N THR A 115 17.26 4.41 -32.42
CA THR A 115 16.34 4.77 -31.33
C THR A 115 15.01 4.03 -31.46
N LEU A 116 14.45 3.94 -32.66
CA LEU A 116 13.22 3.20 -32.90
C LEU A 116 13.37 1.68 -32.68
N ASN A 117 14.48 1.09 -33.12
CA ASN A 117 14.74 -0.33 -32.92
C ASN A 117 14.92 -0.67 -31.44
N GLU A 118 15.63 0.18 -30.70
CA GLU A 118 15.77 0.06 -29.24
C GLU A 118 14.43 0.19 -28.54
N TYR A 119 13.61 1.16 -28.93
CA TYR A 119 12.25 1.31 -28.43
C TYR A 119 11.41 0.04 -28.65
N ASP A 120 11.36 -0.48 -29.89
CA ASP A 120 10.56 -1.67 -30.21
C ASP A 120 11.05 -2.91 -29.42
N ARG A 121 12.37 -3.07 -29.22
CA ARG A 121 12.94 -4.14 -28.37
C ARG A 121 12.61 -3.97 -26.89
N ASN A 122 12.61 -2.73 -26.40
CA ASN A 122 12.25 -2.44 -25.02
C ASN A 122 10.77 -2.77 -24.78
N MET A 123 9.88 -2.41 -25.71
CA MET A 123 8.45 -2.73 -25.62
C MET A 123 8.17 -4.23 -25.52
N VAL A 124 8.89 -5.07 -26.29
CA VAL A 124 8.75 -6.52 -26.19
C VAL A 124 9.22 -7.04 -24.83
N ARG A 125 10.37 -6.58 -24.34
CA ARG A 125 10.90 -6.99 -23.03
C ARG A 125 9.97 -6.58 -21.89
N GLU A 126 9.42 -5.37 -21.95
CA GLU A 126 8.45 -4.89 -20.97
C GLU A 126 7.17 -5.72 -20.97
N LEU A 127 6.63 -6.07 -22.15
CA LEU A 127 5.46 -6.93 -22.24
C LEU A 127 5.73 -8.32 -21.63
N GLN A 128 6.93 -8.87 -21.81
CA GLN A 128 7.34 -10.12 -21.18
C GLN A 128 7.38 -9.99 -19.65
N THR A 129 8.06 -8.98 -19.13
CA THR A 129 8.12 -8.71 -17.68
C THR A 129 6.73 -8.46 -17.09
N LEU A 130 5.86 -7.76 -17.82
CA LEU A 130 4.49 -7.53 -17.40
C LEU A 130 3.72 -8.85 -17.24
N ARG A 131 3.82 -9.76 -18.21
CA ARG A 131 3.19 -11.09 -18.13
C ARG A 131 3.71 -11.90 -16.96
N GLU A 132 5.02 -11.90 -16.76
CA GLU A 132 5.67 -12.57 -15.62
C GLU A 132 5.15 -12.02 -14.29
N ASN A 133 5.05 -10.69 -14.15
CA ASN A 133 4.53 -10.07 -12.93
C ASN A 133 3.04 -10.35 -12.71
N ILE A 134 2.23 -10.36 -13.78
CA ILE A 134 0.81 -10.73 -13.69
C ILE A 134 0.68 -12.17 -13.20
N GLU A 135 1.47 -13.10 -13.74
CA GLU A 135 1.48 -14.50 -13.30
C GLU A 135 1.86 -14.64 -11.82
N ILE A 136 2.93 -13.96 -11.38
CA ILE A 136 3.36 -13.95 -9.97
C ILE A 136 2.27 -13.39 -9.05
N GLU A 137 1.60 -12.31 -9.44
CA GLU A 137 0.54 -11.71 -8.62
C GLU A 137 -0.74 -12.55 -8.63
N GLU A 138 -1.04 -13.28 -9.71
CA GLU A 138 -2.14 -14.26 -9.75
C GLU A 138 -1.89 -15.43 -8.81
N ASP A 139 -0.66 -15.95 -8.78
CA ASP A 139 -0.25 -16.97 -7.83
C ASP A 139 -0.36 -16.47 -6.39
N ARG A 140 0.12 -15.25 -6.12
CA ARG A 140 0.00 -14.64 -4.78
C ARG A 140 -1.45 -14.45 -4.37
N LEU A 141 -2.31 -13.99 -5.28
CA LEU A 141 -3.73 -13.83 -5.03
C LEU A 141 -4.39 -15.18 -4.70
N SER A 142 -4.03 -16.23 -5.44
CA SER A 142 -4.51 -17.59 -5.19
C SER A 142 -4.09 -18.10 -3.80
N GLU A 143 -2.84 -17.87 -3.40
CA GLU A 143 -2.35 -18.19 -2.05
C GLU A 143 -3.10 -17.42 -0.96
N GLN A 144 -3.33 -16.12 -1.16
CA GLN A 144 -4.11 -15.30 -0.22
C GLN A 144 -5.57 -15.78 -0.10
N GLN A 145 -6.22 -16.14 -1.21
CA GLN A 145 -7.58 -16.68 -1.19
C GLN A 145 -7.67 -18.03 -0.47
N LYS A 146 -6.63 -18.87 -0.59
CA LYS A 146 -6.53 -20.14 0.13
C LYS A 146 -6.35 -19.90 1.64
N LEU A 147 -5.46 -18.98 2.01
CA LEU A 147 -5.25 -18.58 3.41
C LEU A 147 -6.56 -18.03 4.02
N TYR A 148 -7.26 -17.16 3.29
CA TYR A 148 -8.55 -16.63 3.71
C TYR A 148 -9.57 -17.74 4.00
N ALA A 149 -9.67 -18.74 3.12
CA ALA A 149 -10.57 -19.88 3.31
C ALA A 149 -10.19 -20.74 4.53
N GLU A 150 -8.89 -20.96 4.76
CA GLU A 150 -8.37 -21.67 5.94
C GLU A 150 -8.73 -20.91 7.24
N MET A 151 -8.61 -19.59 7.24
CA MET A 151 -8.97 -18.74 8.38
C MET A 151 -10.48 -18.72 8.66
N GLU A 152 -11.32 -18.71 7.62
CA GLU A 152 -12.78 -18.85 7.76
C GLU A 152 -13.17 -20.20 8.38
N GLU A 153 -12.48 -21.28 8.00
CA GLU A 153 -12.68 -22.60 8.61
C GLU A 153 -12.25 -22.61 10.08
N GLU A 154 -11.09 -22.03 10.39
CA GLU A 154 -10.60 -21.90 11.77
C GLU A 154 -11.55 -21.05 12.63
N LEU A 155 -12.04 -19.93 12.11
CA LEU A 155 -13.02 -19.07 12.76
C LEU A 155 -14.29 -19.84 13.09
N SER A 156 -14.81 -20.60 12.13
CA SER A 156 -16.00 -21.44 12.30
C SER A 156 -15.79 -22.51 13.37
N ALA A 157 -14.63 -23.16 13.38
CA ALA A 157 -14.25 -24.14 14.40
C ALA A 157 -14.19 -23.49 15.79
N LYS A 158 -13.57 -22.32 15.91
CA LYS A 158 -13.45 -21.58 17.18
C LYS A 158 -14.79 -21.08 17.71
N LYS A 159 -15.69 -20.60 16.83
CA LYS A 159 -17.06 -20.23 17.21
C LYS A 159 -17.86 -21.42 17.73
N LYS A 160 -17.70 -22.61 17.12
CA LYS A 160 -18.32 -23.86 17.62
C LYS A 160 -17.73 -24.29 18.96
N GLU A 161 -16.40 -24.21 19.11
CA GLU A 161 -15.71 -24.50 20.38
C GLU A 161 -16.22 -23.60 21.51
N LEU A 162 -16.34 -22.29 21.24
CA LEU A 162 -16.90 -21.31 22.18
C LEU A 162 -18.35 -21.65 22.55
N SER A 163 -19.21 -21.96 21.56
CA SER A 163 -20.61 -22.32 21.80
C SER A 163 -20.75 -23.54 22.68
N ALA A 164 -20.03 -24.62 22.37
CA ALA A 164 -20.07 -25.85 23.14
C ALA A 164 -19.60 -25.63 24.59
N LYS A 165 -18.52 -24.87 24.77
CA LYS A 165 -17.99 -24.58 26.11
C LYS A 165 -18.87 -23.60 26.90
N ALA A 166 -19.54 -22.66 26.23
CA ALA A 166 -20.51 -21.79 26.89
C ALA A 166 -21.74 -22.58 27.35
N GLU A 167 -22.24 -23.52 26.53
CA GLU A 167 -23.34 -24.43 26.88
C GLU A 167 -22.98 -25.35 28.04
N GLU A 168 -21.80 -25.98 28.01
CA GLU A 168 -21.28 -26.83 29.10
C GLU A 168 -21.26 -26.10 30.44
N THR A 169 -21.01 -24.79 30.41
CA THR A 169 -20.75 -23.97 31.59
C THR A 169 -21.91 -23.05 31.95
N SER A 170 -23.04 -23.19 31.24
CA SER A 170 -24.23 -22.34 31.39
C SER A 170 -23.92 -20.83 31.30
N THR A 171 -22.92 -20.46 30.52
CA THR A 171 -22.53 -19.07 30.29
C THR A 171 -23.40 -18.46 29.18
N ASP A 172 -23.85 -17.22 29.37
CA ASP A 172 -24.63 -16.50 28.35
C ASP A 172 -23.76 -16.14 27.13
N LEU A 173 -24.10 -16.73 25.98
CA LEU A 173 -23.43 -16.48 24.71
C LEU A 173 -23.52 -15.03 24.25
N ASN A 174 -24.58 -14.29 24.59
CA ASN A 174 -24.70 -12.89 24.20
C ASN A 174 -23.64 -12.04 24.91
N VAL A 175 -23.41 -12.31 26.19
CA VAL A 175 -22.36 -11.62 26.99
C VAL A 175 -20.97 -11.92 26.43
N LEU A 176 -20.74 -13.16 25.98
CA LEU A 176 -19.47 -13.52 25.33
C LEU A 176 -19.32 -12.84 23.97
N SER A 177 -20.37 -12.82 23.14
CA SER A 177 -20.37 -12.14 21.85
C SER A 177 -20.06 -10.64 22.00
N ASP A 178 -20.65 -9.96 22.97
CA ASP A 178 -20.36 -8.55 23.26
C ASP A 178 -18.89 -8.32 23.68
N LYS A 179 -18.32 -9.24 24.47
CA LYS A 179 -16.90 -9.19 24.85
C LYS A 179 -15.99 -9.42 23.66
N ILE A 180 -16.31 -10.38 22.80
CA ILE A 180 -15.55 -10.68 21.58
C ILE A 180 -15.57 -9.47 20.65
N GLN A 181 -16.73 -8.84 20.47
CA GLN A 181 -16.84 -7.63 19.66
C GLN A 181 -15.96 -6.51 20.19
N LYS A 182 -15.94 -6.28 21.52
CA LYS A 182 -15.04 -5.29 22.14
C LYS A 182 -13.56 -5.64 21.95
N LEU A 183 -13.19 -6.92 22.08
CA LEU A 183 -11.83 -7.38 21.84
C LEU A 183 -11.43 -7.18 20.36
N LYS A 184 -12.34 -7.43 19.42
CA LYS A 184 -12.13 -7.17 17.99
C LYS A 184 -11.86 -5.69 17.76
N GLU A 185 -12.69 -4.81 18.31
CA GLU A 185 -12.53 -3.36 18.20
C GLU A 185 -11.20 -2.87 18.81
N GLU A 186 -10.81 -3.42 19.97
CA GLU A 186 -9.53 -3.09 20.63
C GLU A 186 -8.34 -3.53 19.78
N LYS A 187 -8.35 -4.77 19.27
CA LYS A 187 -7.30 -5.30 18.40
C LYS A 187 -7.19 -4.53 17.09
N ALA A 188 -8.33 -4.22 16.44
CA ALA A 188 -8.34 -3.40 15.23
C ALA A 188 -7.77 -2.00 15.49
N ALA A 189 -8.09 -1.38 16.63
CA ALA A 189 -7.53 -0.09 17.01
C ALA A 189 -6.02 -0.15 17.30
N GLU A 190 -5.54 -1.25 17.90
CA GLU A 190 -4.11 -1.48 18.12
C GLU A 190 -3.36 -1.66 16.80
N ALA A 191 -3.87 -2.50 15.90
CA ALA A 191 -3.32 -2.70 14.56
C ALA A 191 -3.23 -1.37 13.79
N ALA A 192 -4.30 -0.56 13.81
CA ALA A 192 -4.32 0.75 13.18
C ALA A 192 -3.28 1.72 13.78
N ARG A 193 -3.09 1.71 15.11
CA ARG A 193 -2.06 2.52 15.79
C ARG A 193 -0.65 2.06 15.43
N ALA A 194 -0.42 0.75 15.37
CA ALA A 194 0.86 0.17 14.99
C ALA A 194 1.21 0.54 13.54
N ALA A 195 0.25 0.39 12.62
CA ALA A 195 0.41 0.80 11.22
C ALA A 195 0.70 2.30 11.09
N ALA A 196 0.00 3.16 11.84
CA ALA A 196 0.24 4.60 11.83
C ALA A 196 1.65 4.97 12.36
N LYS A 197 2.12 4.29 13.41
CA LYS A 197 3.46 4.48 13.98
C LYS A 197 4.54 4.03 12.99
N ALA A 198 4.39 2.86 12.37
CA ALA A 198 5.30 2.36 11.35
C ALA A 198 5.36 3.32 10.15
N ALA A 199 4.23 3.84 9.69
CA ALA A 199 4.18 4.83 8.62
C ALA A 199 4.89 6.15 8.98
N GLN A 200 4.78 6.58 10.23
CA GLN A 200 5.48 7.77 10.72
C GLN A 200 6.99 7.54 10.83
N GLU A 201 7.42 6.38 11.32
CA GLU A 201 8.84 6.01 11.41
C GLU A 201 9.48 5.87 10.02
N ALA A 202 8.77 5.28 9.04
CA ALA A 202 9.22 5.21 7.66
C ALA A 202 9.39 6.61 7.03
N LYS A 203 8.50 7.55 7.33
CA LYS A 203 8.63 8.96 6.88
C LYS A 203 9.84 9.65 7.50
N VAL A 204 10.09 9.45 8.79
CA VAL A 204 11.26 10.03 9.48
C VAL A 204 12.56 9.42 8.95
N ALA A 205 12.60 8.10 8.73
CA ALA A 205 13.76 7.41 8.18
C ALA A 205 14.07 7.89 6.75
N LYS A 206 13.06 8.02 5.88
CA LYS A 206 13.25 8.56 4.53
C LYS A 206 13.69 10.03 4.56
N ALA A 207 13.10 10.87 5.40
CA ALA A 207 13.54 12.27 5.55
C ALA A 207 14.98 12.39 6.06
N ALA A 208 15.41 11.49 6.95
CA ALA A 208 16.79 11.42 7.42
C ALA A 208 17.76 10.96 6.32
N GLN A 209 17.37 9.97 5.49
CA GLN A 209 18.16 9.52 4.35
C GLN A 209 18.30 10.63 3.29
N GLU A 210 17.23 11.39 3.01
CA GLU A 210 17.28 12.52 2.07
C GLU A 210 18.12 13.69 2.61
N ALA A 211 18.06 13.95 3.91
CA ALA A 211 18.91 14.96 4.55
C ALA A 211 20.40 14.55 4.51
N GLN A 212 20.70 13.25 4.67
CA GLN A 212 22.05 12.72 4.57
C GLN A 212 22.57 12.77 3.13
N ALA A 213 21.76 12.35 2.14
CA ALA A 213 22.11 12.43 0.73
C ALA A 213 22.37 13.88 0.26
N LYS A 214 21.63 14.86 0.80
CA LYS A 214 21.89 16.30 0.54
C LYS A 214 23.18 16.81 1.18
N LYS A 215 23.60 16.27 2.33
CA LYS A 215 24.90 16.60 2.95
C LYS A 215 26.06 15.96 2.17
N ASP A 216 25.92 14.71 1.78
CA ASP A 216 26.95 13.98 1.03
C ASP A 216 27.14 14.56 -0.39
N ALA A 217 26.08 15.14 -0.98
CA ALA A 217 26.17 15.89 -2.24
C ALA A 217 26.84 17.27 -2.08
N ALA A 218 26.73 17.91 -0.91
CA ALA A 218 27.39 19.18 -0.62
C ALA A 218 28.90 19.01 -0.35
N ASP A 219 29.32 17.86 0.19
CA ASP A 219 30.74 17.53 0.43
C ASP A 219 31.50 17.04 -0.83
N LYS A 220 30.79 16.79 -1.94
CA LYS A 220 31.38 16.41 -3.25
C LYS A 220 31.50 17.55 -4.26
N ALA A 221 31.34 18.81 -3.86
CA ALA A 221 31.69 19.95 -4.71
C ALA A 221 33.23 20.11 -4.77
N PRO A 222 33.90 19.95 -5.92
CA PRO A 222 35.32 20.28 -6.04
C PRO A 222 35.50 21.79 -5.91
N SER A 223 36.25 22.18 -4.89
CA SER A 223 36.78 23.53 -4.73
C SER A 223 37.91 23.77 -5.73
N SER A 224 37.64 24.50 -6.81
CA SER A 224 38.68 25.21 -7.56
C SER A 224 38.16 26.45 -8.31
N ALA A 225 38.03 27.56 -7.58
CA ALA A 225 38.28 28.89 -8.14
C ALA A 225 38.67 29.84 -7.01
N GLY A 226 39.95 30.19 -6.96
CA GLY A 226 40.47 31.19 -6.04
C GLY A 226 40.01 32.60 -6.39
N GLY A 227 39.94 33.49 -5.38
CA GLY A 227 39.68 34.90 -5.62
C GLY A 227 39.23 35.71 -4.40
N SER A 228 40.12 35.82 -3.41
CA SER A 228 40.34 36.93 -2.46
C SER A 228 39.23 37.97 -2.17
N GLY A 229 38.99 38.21 -0.86
CA GLY A 229 38.80 39.59 -0.38
C GLY A 229 37.81 39.80 0.77
N GLY A 230 38.35 40.09 1.97
CA GLY A 230 37.80 41.08 2.90
C GLY A 230 36.80 40.58 3.95
N GLY A 231 37.25 40.49 5.20
CA GLY A 231 36.44 40.04 6.33
C GLY A 231 35.59 41.11 7.01
N SER A 232 34.80 40.67 7.98
CA SER A 232 34.62 41.33 9.29
C SER A 232 33.72 40.46 10.18
N SER A 233 34.12 40.39 11.44
CA SER A 233 33.53 39.71 12.57
C SER A 233 32.23 40.35 13.10
N SER A 234 31.25 39.52 13.49
CA SER A 234 30.49 39.69 14.75
C SER A 234 29.50 38.54 14.98
N LYS A 235 29.65 37.85 16.11
CA LYS A 235 28.63 37.03 16.80
C LYS A 235 27.89 37.94 17.82
N PRO A 236 26.88 37.48 18.59
CA PRO A 236 25.68 36.67 18.32
C PRO A 236 24.39 37.41 18.77
N SER A 237 23.18 36.88 18.52
CA SER A 237 22.02 36.92 19.46
C SER A 237 20.73 36.45 18.76
N GLY A 238 19.92 35.66 19.47
CA GLY A 238 18.60 35.23 19.02
C GLY A 238 17.50 36.27 19.25
N SER A 239 16.33 36.02 18.67
CA SER A 239 15.00 36.19 19.27
C SER A 239 13.92 35.81 18.25
N GLN A 240 12.83 35.26 18.77
CA GLN A 240 11.57 34.94 18.10
C GLN A 240 10.86 36.17 17.51
N SER A 241 9.98 35.88 16.54
CA SER A 241 8.63 36.43 16.34
C SER A 241 8.34 37.16 15.02
N SER A 242 7.40 36.56 14.28
CA SER A 242 6.25 37.14 13.55
C SER A 242 6.40 38.30 12.55
N GLY A 243 5.84 38.08 11.34
CA GLY A 243 5.37 39.11 10.39
C GLY A 243 5.72 38.76 8.93
N SER A 244 4.92 37.95 8.22
CA SER A 244 3.79 38.32 7.33
C SER A 244 4.11 39.25 6.15
N GLN A 245 4.11 38.68 4.93
CA GLN A 245 3.52 39.14 3.64
C GLN A 245 4.18 38.35 2.49
N SER A 246 3.55 37.90 1.40
CA SER A 246 2.20 38.07 0.87
C SER A 246 1.98 37.08 -0.30
N SER A 247 0.77 36.52 -0.38
CA SER A 247 -0.02 36.24 -1.58
C SER A 247 0.46 35.22 -2.64
N GLY A 248 -0.07 34.00 -2.51
CA GLY A 248 -0.36 33.06 -3.58
C GLY A 248 -1.17 31.92 -2.98
N GLY A 249 -2.50 32.00 -3.08
CA GLY A 249 -3.46 31.17 -2.33
C GLY A 249 -3.28 29.68 -2.56
N GLY A 250 -2.44 29.04 -1.74
CA GLY A 250 -2.37 27.59 -1.62
C GLY A 250 -3.39 27.12 -0.59
N TYR A 251 -4.41 26.41 -1.05
CA TYR A 251 -5.35 25.70 -0.19
C TYR A 251 -4.54 24.73 0.68
N VAL A 252 -4.58 24.89 2.01
CA VAL A 252 -3.91 23.98 2.94
C VAL A 252 -4.78 22.73 3.05
N TYR A 253 -4.34 21.65 2.41
CA TYR A 253 -5.09 20.39 2.39
C TYR A 253 -5.08 19.72 3.78
N PRO A 254 -6.24 19.32 4.32
CA PRO A 254 -6.28 18.56 5.57
C PRO A 254 -5.62 17.18 5.42
N SER A 255 -4.99 16.71 6.49
CA SER A 255 -4.44 15.36 6.61
C SER A 255 -5.48 14.43 7.24
N GLY A 256 -5.86 13.36 6.54
CA GLY A 256 -6.73 12.27 7.06
C GLY A 256 -8.21 12.37 6.66
N SER A 257 -8.78 11.22 6.27
CA SER A 257 -10.09 10.93 5.64
C SER A 257 -10.42 11.75 4.38
N GLY A 258 -10.11 11.20 3.21
CA GLY A 258 -10.43 11.78 1.89
C GLY A 258 -9.27 11.84 0.88
N LYS A 259 -8.11 11.21 1.21
CA LYS A 259 -6.95 11.13 0.32
C LYS A 259 -6.53 9.70 0.07
N LEU A 260 -6.10 9.42 -1.15
CA LEU A 260 -5.53 8.14 -1.55
C LEU A 260 -4.30 7.81 -0.70
N ASN A 261 -4.14 6.55 -0.28
CA ASN A 261 -2.98 6.09 0.48
C ASN A 261 -2.85 4.55 0.35
N PRO A 262 -1.75 3.92 0.82
CA PRO A 262 -1.57 2.47 0.66
C PRO A 262 -2.73 1.61 1.20
N THR A 263 -3.41 2.08 2.26
CA THR A 263 -4.52 1.39 2.91
C THR A 263 -5.89 1.77 2.32
N VAL A 264 -6.00 2.94 1.70
CA VAL A 264 -7.23 3.42 1.03
C VAL A 264 -6.98 3.44 -0.48
N GLY A 265 -7.29 2.31 -1.11
CA GLY A 265 -7.06 2.01 -2.53
C GLY A 265 -7.87 2.85 -3.52
N VAL A 266 -9.01 3.37 -3.08
CA VAL A 266 -9.94 4.13 -3.93
C VAL A 266 -10.45 5.34 -3.16
N VAL A 267 -10.44 6.51 -3.80
CA VAL A 267 -11.14 7.71 -3.31
C VAL A 267 -11.87 8.41 -4.45
N TYR A 268 -12.75 9.35 -4.12
CA TYR A 268 -13.39 10.23 -5.10
C TYR A 268 -12.94 11.66 -4.81
N PHE A 269 -12.36 12.32 -5.80
CA PHE A 269 -11.77 13.64 -5.64
C PHE A 269 -12.04 14.48 -6.89
N ASN A 270 -12.44 15.75 -6.72
CA ASN A 270 -12.66 16.71 -7.82
C ASN A 270 -13.51 16.20 -9.00
N GLY A 271 -14.46 15.30 -8.75
CA GLY A 271 -15.37 14.78 -9.77
C GLY A 271 -14.83 13.58 -10.56
N HIS A 272 -13.63 13.08 -10.22
CA HIS A 272 -13.08 11.84 -10.74
C HIS A 272 -12.85 10.83 -9.61
N ARG A 273 -12.86 9.55 -9.97
CA ARG A 273 -12.41 8.45 -9.11
C ARG A 273 -10.88 8.43 -9.12
N GLU A 274 -10.23 8.26 -7.98
CA GLU A 274 -8.79 8.06 -7.89
C GLU A 274 -8.46 6.67 -7.43
N THR A 275 -7.50 6.03 -8.10
CA THR A 275 -6.84 4.81 -7.63
C THR A 275 -5.33 4.94 -7.76
N TYR A 276 -4.59 3.93 -7.30
CA TYR A 276 -3.15 3.84 -7.53
C TYR A 276 -2.73 2.48 -8.05
N TYR A 277 -1.56 2.46 -8.67
CA TYR A 277 -0.90 1.25 -9.15
C TYR A 277 0.53 1.30 -8.67
N SER A 278 0.98 0.15 -8.19
CA SER A 278 2.33 -0.03 -7.72
C SER A 278 3.22 -0.39 -8.89
N GLN A 279 4.33 0.32 -9.04
CA GLN A 279 5.38 -0.05 -9.99
C GLN A 279 6.02 -1.40 -9.67
N ARG A 280 5.75 -1.96 -8.48
CA ARG A 280 6.15 -3.31 -8.07
C ARG A 280 5.37 -4.39 -8.82
N VAL A 281 4.11 -4.08 -9.17
CA VAL A 281 3.21 -4.95 -9.95
C VAL A 281 3.33 -4.63 -11.44
N LEU A 282 3.43 -3.34 -11.77
CA LEU A 282 3.48 -2.81 -13.13
C LEU A 282 4.63 -1.80 -13.24
N PRO A 283 5.89 -2.23 -13.45
CA PRO A 283 7.01 -1.30 -13.56
C PRO A 283 6.74 -0.39 -14.74
N GLY A 284 6.29 0.84 -14.43
CA GLY A 284 5.70 1.77 -15.37
C GLY A 284 6.40 1.70 -16.72
N TYR A 285 5.61 1.40 -17.74
CA TYR A 285 5.94 1.26 -19.14
C TYR A 285 7.02 2.24 -19.61
N GLY A 286 7.68 1.94 -20.74
CA GLY A 286 8.57 2.84 -21.49
C GLY A 286 7.92 4.14 -21.99
N LEU A 287 6.91 4.64 -21.28
CA LEU A 287 6.64 6.05 -21.08
C LEU A 287 7.92 6.73 -20.62
N ASN A 288 8.47 7.54 -21.51
CA ASN A 288 9.56 8.44 -21.20
C ASN A 288 9.03 9.54 -20.25
N ILE A 289 9.00 9.21 -18.96
CA ILE A 289 8.69 10.14 -17.87
C ILE A 289 10.02 10.82 -17.51
N PRO A 290 10.21 12.11 -17.85
CA PRO A 290 11.48 12.78 -17.61
C PRO A 290 11.80 12.77 -16.11
N GLY A 291 12.97 12.27 -15.73
CA GLY A 291 13.42 12.24 -14.33
C GLY A 291 12.55 11.40 -13.39
N ARG A 292 11.91 10.35 -13.90
CA ARG A 292 11.12 9.40 -13.10
C ARG A 292 11.88 8.94 -11.85
N HIS A 293 11.28 9.12 -10.69
CA HIS A 293 11.82 8.62 -9.42
C HIS A 293 10.69 8.32 -8.43
N VAL A 294 11.00 7.48 -7.43
CA VAL A 294 10.11 7.25 -6.28
C VAL A 294 10.36 8.35 -5.26
N ALA A 295 9.33 9.11 -4.91
CA ALA A 295 9.40 10.14 -3.88
C ALA A 295 9.35 9.54 -2.45
N SER A 296 9.63 10.36 -1.44
CA SER A 296 9.63 9.93 -0.03
C SER A 296 8.29 9.30 0.38
N ASP A 297 7.19 9.82 -0.13
CA ASP A 297 5.83 9.36 0.15
C ASP A 297 5.46 8.07 -0.61
N GLY A 298 6.35 7.54 -1.46
CA GLY A 298 6.12 6.36 -2.29
C GLY A 298 5.35 6.64 -3.58
N THR A 299 5.05 7.90 -3.91
CA THR A 299 4.51 8.25 -5.23
C THR A 299 5.61 8.32 -6.28
N ILE A 300 5.28 8.03 -7.53
CA ILE A 300 6.22 8.22 -8.66
C ILE A 300 6.07 9.65 -9.18
N ARG A 301 7.20 10.33 -9.37
CA ARG A 301 7.24 11.72 -9.80
C ARG A 301 8.16 11.96 -10.98
N ASP A 302 7.86 13.01 -11.75
CA ASP A 302 8.70 13.53 -12.83
C ASP A 302 9.87 14.39 -12.29
N ALA A 303 10.74 14.87 -13.18
CA ALA A 303 11.88 15.73 -12.87
C ALA A 303 11.49 17.04 -12.17
N ASN A 304 10.25 17.49 -12.35
CA ASN A 304 9.72 18.72 -11.75
C ASN A 304 9.03 18.46 -10.41
N GLY A 305 8.94 17.20 -9.96
CA GLY A 305 8.26 16.80 -8.73
C GLY A 305 6.74 16.69 -8.85
N ASN A 306 6.19 16.65 -10.06
CA ASN A 306 4.76 16.38 -10.28
C ASN A 306 4.49 14.88 -10.17
N LEU A 307 3.31 14.52 -9.67
CA LEU A 307 2.84 13.13 -9.68
C LEU A 307 2.72 12.62 -11.12
N CYS A 308 3.14 11.39 -11.35
CA CYS A 308 2.87 10.71 -12.61
C CYS A 308 1.46 10.11 -12.57
N LEU A 309 0.64 10.42 -13.58
CA LEU A 309 -0.76 10.00 -13.64
C LEU A 309 -1.08 9.19 -14.91
N ALA A 310 -2.09 8.33 -14.82
CA ALA A 310 -2.79 7.78 -15.97
C ALA A 310 -4.23 8.31 -16.02
N SER A 311 -4.66 8.79 -17.19
CA SER A 311 -6.02 9.26 -17.43
C SER A 311 -6.45 9.02 -18.87
N SER A 312 -7.58 8.36 -19.08
CA SER A 312 -8.18 8.18 -20.40
C SER A 312 -9.01 9.40 -20.84
N ASP A 313 -9.46 10.23 -19.90
CA ASP A 313 -10.26 11.43 -20.16
C ASP A 313 -9.42 12.69 -20.41
N HIS A 314 -8.13 12.65 -20.06
CA HIS A 314 -7.21 13.75 -20.21
C HIS A 314 -6.06 13.40 -21.18
N PRO A 315 -5.70 14.28 -22.13
CA PRO A 315 -4.55 14.08 -22.99
C PRO A 315 -3.22 13.98 -22.20
N LYS A 316 -2.24 13.25 -22.73
CA LYS A 316 -0.88 13.22 -22.17
C LYS A 316 -0.28 14.63 -22.10
N GLY A 317 0.42 14.94 -21.01
CA GLY A 317 0.96 16.26 -20.68
C GLY A 317 -0.02 17.17 -19.93
N THR A 318 -1.29 16.78 -19.77
CA THR A 318 -2.27 17.56 -19.01
C THR A 318 -1.92 17.56 -17.53
N VAL A 319 -1.94 18.74 -16.91
CA VAL A 319 -1.79 18.90 -15.46
C VAL A 319 -3.15 18.71 -14.81
N VAL A 320 -3.24 17.80 -13.84
CA VAL A 320 -4.46 17.50 -13.12
C VAL A 320 -4.23 17.56 -11.61
N GLN A 321 -5.22 18.05 -10.86
CA GLN A 321 -5.17 18.06 -9.40
C GLN A 321 -5.73 16.75 -8.87
N THR A 322 -4.98 16.11 -7.99
CA THR A 322 -5.39 14.88 -7.30
C THR A 322 -5.45 15.08 -5.79
N SER A 323 -5.98 14.09 -5.06
CA SER A 323 -6.00 14.12 -3.59
C SER A 323 -4.61 14.15 -2.96
N LEU A 324 -3.57 13.74 -3.71
CA LEU A 324 -2.17 13.72 -3.30
C LEU A 324 -1.37 14.94 -3.76
N GLY A 325 -1.95 15.79 -4.61
CA GLY A 325 -1.33 17.00 -5.13
C GLY A 325 -1.41 17.09 -6.65
N THR A 326 -0.56 17.93 -7.23
CA THR A 326 -0.56 18.15 -8.68
C THR A 326 0.18 17.03 -9.41
N GLY A 327 -0.42 16.52 -10.47
CA GLY A 327 0.19 15.53 -11.34
C GLY A 327 0.05 15.84 -12.81
N VAL A 328 0.83 15.13 -13.63
CA VAL A 328 0.82 15.22 -15.08
C VAL A 328 0.45 13.85 -15.65
N VAL A 329 -0.44 13.86 -16.64
CA VAL A 329 -0.88 12.65 -17.33
C VAL A 329 0.24 12.17 -18.26
N TYR A 330 0.81 11.01 -17.98
CA TYR A 330 1.80 10.37 -18.85
C TYR A 330 1.23 9.16 -19.59
N ASP A 331 0.14 8.61 -19.08
CA ASP A 331 -0.50 7.42 -19.60
C ASP A 331 -2.00 7.64 -19.81
N SER A 332 -2.58 6.88 -20.74
CA SER A 332 -4.03 6.83 -20.94
C SER A 332 -4.64 5.51 -20.45
N GLY A 333 -3.85 4.67 -19.76
CA GLY A 333 -4.11 3.29 -19.36
C GLY A 333 -5.32 2.98 -18.48
N CYS A 334 -6.04 3.98 -17.96
CA CYS A 334 -7.08 3.74 -16.96
C CYS A 334 -8.51 3.64 -17.54
N ALA A 335 -9.50 3.44 -16.67
CA ALA A 335 -10.93 3.55 -17.02
C ALA A 335 -11.37 5.02 -17.15
N SER A 336 -12.41 5.29 -17.94
CA SER A 336 -13.01 6.63 -18.01
C SER A 336 -13.62 7.01 -16.65
N GLY A 337 -13.56 8.29 -16.31
CA GLY A 337 -13.89 8.84 -15.00
C GLY A 337 -12.85 8.56 -13.91
N THR A 338 -11.73 7.91 -14.24
CA THR A 338 -10.71 7.51 -13.26
C THR A 338 -9.37 8.19 -13.53
N ILE A 339 -8.76 8.69 -12.47
CA ILE A 339 -7.35 9.08 -12.43
C ILE A 339 -6.60 8.08 -11.62
N ASP A 340 -5.61 7.55 -12.29
CA ASP A 340 -4.74 6.55 -11.78
C ASP A 340 -3.44 7.30 -11.36
N ILE A 341 -2.93 7.06 -10.16
CA ILE A 341 -1.64 7.59 -9.67
C ILE A 341 -0.55 6.50 -9.62
N TYR A 342 0.60 6.74 -10.26
CA TYR A 342 1.75 5.82 -10.18
C TYR A 342 2.38 5.90 -8.80
N THR A 343 2.58 4.74 -8.15
CA THR A 343 3.17 4.62 -6.80
C THR A 343 4.15 3.45 -6.71
N ASP A 344 4.82 3.32 -5.58
CA ASP A 344 5.69 2.21 -5.16
C ASP A 344 5.16 1.53 -3.88
N TRP A 345 3.86 1.74 -3.60
CA TRP A 345 3.14 1.23 -2.43
C TRP A 345 2.83 -0.25 -2.50
#